data_AF-A0AAV8ZVG3-F1
#
_entry.id   AF-A0AAV8ZVG3-F1
#
_cell.length_a   1.000
_cell.length_b   1.000
_cell.length_c   1.000
_cell.angle_alpha   90.00
_cell.angle_beta   90.00
_cell.angle_gamma   90.00
#
_symmetry.space_group_name_H-M   'P 1'
#
loop_
_entity.id
_entity.type
_entity.pdbx_description
1 polymer ?
#
loop_
_entity_poly.entity_id
_entity_poly.type
_entity_poly.pdbx_seq_one_letter_code
_entity_poly.pdbx_strand_id
1 'polypeptide(L)'
;MSKWCHLGVQGALLSILLEKPIYFSSFTIAAKTPFCKEALERALYDRLGNVKLNHPYNQNRMIIGQSTSCEFEFSKNSGRHPCASSISWCKIKDKCMEVAVEGKRQGVTKKNINTSSGRLNICKLRLFSYFKEICDLHNLEVIKNCDIKTICYKDAKLLATDYKDNWNILRKSFKIWTNKDAQLLDFF
;
A
#
# COMPACT_ATOMS: atom_id res chain seq x y z
N MET A 1 -8.64 -1.40 -0.64
CA MET A 1 -9.21 -1.26 0.71
C MET A 1 -9.50 -2.59 1.40
N SER A 2 -10.44 -3.43 0.94
CA SER A 2 -10.81 -4.67 1.66
C SER A 2 -9.61 -5.55 2.08
N LYS A 3 -8.59 -5.74 1.23
CA LYS A 3 -7.34 -6.43 1.63
C LYS A 3 -6.65 -5.80 2.85
N TRP A 4 -6.58 -4.48 2.92
CA TRP A 4 -5.98 -3.75 4.04
C TRP A 4 -6.83 -3.82 5.31
N CYS A 5 -8.15 -3.95 5.20
CA CYS A 5 -9.01 -4.21 6.35
C CYS A 5 -8.72 -5.57 7.02
N HIS A 6 -8.00 -6.47 6.36
CA HIS A 6 -7.70 -7.82 6.86
C HIS A 6 -6.22 -8.01 7.17
N LEU A 7 -5.33 -7.51 6.30
CA LEU A 7 -3.87 -7.69 6.43
C LEU A 7 -3.13 -6.44 6.93
N GLY A 8 -3.85 -5.35 7.18
CA GLY A 8 -3.26 -4.06 7.50
C GLY A 8 -2.69 -3.35 6.26
N VAL A 9 -2.35 -2.08 6.46
CA VAL A 9 -1.87 -1.17 5.40
C VAL A 9 -0.35 -1.27 5.18
N GLN A 10 0.39 -1.75 6.17
CA GLN A 10 1.87 -1.78 6.18
C GLN A 10 2.47 -2.69 5.09
N GLY A 11 1.73 -3.71 4.64
CA GLY A 11 2.19 -4.68 3.66
C GLY A 11 3.29 -5.62 4.17
N ALA A 12 3.81 -6.46 3.27
CA ALA A 12 4.69 -7.57 3.63
C ALA A 12 6.04 -7.15 4.23
N LEU A 13 6.73 -6.17 3.63
CA LEU A 13 8.06 -5.78 4.11
C LEU A 13 8.00 -5.22 5.53
N LEU A 14 7.11 -4.24 5.77
CA LEU A 14 6.99 -3.65 7.10
C LEU A 14 6.41 -4.62 8.14
N SER A 15 5.62 -5.63 7.76
CA SER A 15 5.16 -6.63 8.73
C SER A 15 6.29 -7.48 9.32
N ILE A 16 7.48 -7.52 8.70
CA ILE A 16 8.66 -8.17 9.30
C ILE A 16 9.16 -7.37 10.51
N LEU A 17 8.96 -6.04 10.48
CA LEU A 17 9.49 -5.10 11.47
C LEU A 17 8.50 -4.78 12.60
N LEU A 18 7.24 -5.20 12.46
CA LEU A 18 6.14 -4.80 13.32
C LEU A 18 5.58 -6.01 14.05
N GLU A 19 5.40 -5.88 15.36
CA GLU A 19 4.77 -6.93 16.19
C GLU A 19 3.30 -7.15 15.80
N LYS A 20 2.59 -6.07 15.41
CA LYS A 20 1.17 -6.09 15.08
C LYS A 20 0.88 -5.35 13.77
N PRO A 21 -0.11 -5.79 12.99
CA PRO A 21 -0.54 -5.09 11.78
C PRO A 21 -1.11 -3.71 12.08
N ILE A 22 -0.96 -2.79 11.12
CA ILE A 22 -1.48 -1.42 11.22
C ILE A 22 -2.77 -1.33 10.43
N TYR A 23 -3.85 -0.95 11.08
CA TYR A 23 -5.15 -0.77 10.45
C TYR A 23 -5.60 0.70 10.49
N PHE A 24 -6.41 1.09 9.51
CA PHE A 24 -7.15 2.35 9.59
C PHE A 24 -8.24 2.25 10.65
N SER A 25 -8.44 3.31 11.42
CA SER A 25 -9.54 3.42 12.39
C SER A 25 -10.83 3.94 11.75
N SER A 26 -10.73 4.74 10.69
CA SER A 26 -11.88 5.35 10.01
C SER A 26 -11.73 5.39 8.49
N PHE A 27 -12.87 5.43 7.81
CA PHE A 27 -12.98 5.65 6.37
C PHE A 27 -14.06 6.71 6.11
N THR A 28 -13.62 7.92 5.74
CA THR A 28 -14.49 9.09 5.63
C THR A 28 -14.63 9.51 4.17
N ILE A 29 -15.87 9.66 3.71
CA ILE A 29 -16.20 10.20 2.39
C ILE A 29 -16.45 11.71 2.51
N ALA A 30 -16.05 12.49 1.51
CA ALA A 30 -16.30 13.93 1.47
C ALA A 30 -17.81 14.25 1.46
N ALA A 31 -18.16 15.44 1.96
CA ALA A 31 -19.51 15.97 1.88
C ALA A 31 -19.99 16.03 0.41
N LYS A 32 -21.29 15.84 0.20
CA LYS A 32 -21.95 15.83 -1.13
C LYS A 32 -21.44 14.78 -2.13
N THR A 33 -20.58 13.85 -1.71
CA THR A 33 -20.20 12.68 -2.53
C THR A 33 -21.21 11.55 -2.29
N PRO A 34 -21.59 10.75 -3.30
CA PRO A 34 -22.48 9.60 -3.08
C PRO A 34 -21.98 8.70 -1.94
N PHE A 35 -22.84 8.47 -0.96
CA PHE A 35 -22.53 7.71 0.25
C PHE A 35 -23.65 6.72 0.55
N CYS A 36 -23.28 5.46 0.75
CA CYS A 36 -24.15 4.41 1.27
C CYS A 36 -23.30 3.53 2.17
N LYS A 37 -23.61 3.56 3.47
CA LYS A 37 -22.83 2.86 4.49
C LYS A 37 -22.85 1.35 4.26
N GLU A 38 -24.02 0.81 3.93
CA GLU A 38 -24.26 -0.61 3.69
C GLU A 38 -23.47 -1.09 2.47
N ALA A 39 -23.38 -0.27 1.42
CA ALA A 39 -22.58 -0.58 0.24
C ALA A 39 -21.07 -0.57 0.56
N LEU A 40 -20.62 0.36 1.41
CA LEU A 40 -19.22 0.42 1.86
C LEU A 40 -18.87 -0.77 2.76
N GLU A 41 -19.71 -1.10 3.75
CA GLU A 41 -19.53 -2.26 4.62
C GLU A 41 -19.46 -3.55 3.81
N ARG A 42 -20.39 -3.73 2.87
CA ARG A 42 -20.38 -4.87 1.95
C ARG A 42 -19.08 -4.93 1.13
N ALA A 43 -18.62 -3.80 0.60
CA ALA A 43 -17.42 -3.75 -0.24
C ALA A 43 -16.12 -3.96 0.54
N LEU A 44 -16.07 -3.53 1.80
CA LEU A 44 -14.88 -3.60 2.64
C LEU A 44 -14.77 -4.94 3.36
N TYR A 45 -15.89 -5.47 3.85
CA TYR A 45 -15.93 -6.60 4.78
C TYR A 45 -16.78 -7.77 4.23
N ASP A 46 -18.08 -7.55 4.02
CA ASP A 46 -19.04 -8.67 3.99
C ASP A 46 -18.97 -9.51 2.71
N ARG A 47 -18.54 -8.94 1.59
CA ARG A 47 -18.43 -9.68 0.31
C ARG A 47 -17.46 -10.85 0.34
N LEU A 48 -16.57 -10.91 1.33
CA LEU A 48 -15.59 -12.00 1.50
C LEU A 48 -16.10 -13.11 2.42
N GLY A 49 -17.28 -12.96 3.00
CA GLY A 49 -17.83 -13.86 4.01
C GLY A 49 -16.98 -13.88 5.28
N ASN A 50 -17.12 -14.97 6.04
CA ASN A 50 -16.37 -15.16 7.29
C ASN A 50 -14.98 -15.70 6.99
N VAL A 51 -14.00 -14.81 6.95
CA VAL A 51 -12.57 -15.16 6.78
C VAL A 51 -11.92 -15.27 8.15
N LYS A 52 -11.49 -16.48 8.52
CA LYS A 52 -10.73 -16.72 9.75
C LYS A 52 -9.23 -16.59 9.47
N LEU A 53 -8.65 -15.48 9.92
CA LEU A 53 -7.21 -15.21 9.83
C LEU A 53 -6.49 -15.76 11.07
N ASN A 54 -5.18 -16.01 10.90
CA ASN A 54 -4.28 -16.38 11.99
C ASN A 54 -3.75 -15.11 12.67
N HIS A 55 -3.52 -15.21 13.98
CA HIS A 55 -2.83 -14.16 14.75
C HIS A 55 -1.51 -13.77 14.05
N PRO A 56 -1.11 -12.48 14.03
CA PRO A 56 -1.74 -11.32 14.67
C PRO A 56 -2.84 -10.64 13.84
N TYR A 57 -3.28 -11.23 12.73
CA TYR A 57 -4.21 -10.60 11.79
C TYR A 57 -5.67 -10.88 12.14
N ASN A 58 -6.50 -9.85 11.97
CA ASN A 58 -7.94 -9.93 12.12
C ASN A 58 -8.66 -9.04 11.10
N GLN A 59 -9.95 -9.28 10.89
CA GLN A 59 -10.79 -8.35 10.14
C GLN A 59 -11.04 -7.11 10.99
N ASN A 60 -10.43 -5.99 10.61
CA ASN A 60 -10.61 -4.70 11.24
C ASN A 60 -11.78 -3.94 10.61
N ARG A 61 -12.83 -3.70 11.40
CA ARG A 61 -13.97 -2.86 11.02
C ARG A 61 -13.71 -1.42 11.42
N MET A 62 -13.56 -0.56 10.42
CA MET A 62 -13.33 0.87 10.57
C MET A 62 -14.65 1.62 10.78
N ILE A 63 -14.57 2.78 11.43
CA ILE A 63 -15.68 3.73 11.50
C ILE A 63 -15.90 4.32 10.10
N ILE A 64 -17.05 4.04 9.49
CA ILE A 64 -17.42 4.58 8.18
C ILE A 64 -18.30 5.81 8.37
N GLY A 65 -17.94 6.91 7.72
CA GLY A 65 -18.70 8.15 7.82
C GLY A 65 -18.62 9.01 6.58
N GLN A 66 -19.43 10.05 6.57
CA GLN A 66 -19.37 11.13 5.60
C GLN A 66 -19.11 12.45 6.34
N SER A 67 -18.23 13.27 5.79
CA SER A 67 -18.00 14.62 6.29
C SER A 67 -19.26 15.47 6.10
N THR A 68 -19.55 16.34 7.05
CA THR A 68 -20.68 17.28 6.97
C THR A 68 -20.31 18.61 6.32
N SER A 69 -19.01 18.96 6.30
CA SER A 69 -18.53 20.29 5.89
C SER A 69 -17.41 20.26 4.85
N CYS A 70 -16.69 19.14 4.71
CA CYS A 70 -15.56 19.05 3.79
C CYS A 70 -16.04 18.58 2.43
N GLU A 71 -16.36 19.53 1.56
CA GLU A 71 -16.68 19.29 0.16
C GLU A 71 -15.42 19.30 -0.70
N PHE A 72 -15.43 18.51 -1.77
CA PHE A 72 -14.38 18.58 -2.78
C PHE A 72 -14.88 19.38 -3.98
N GLU A 73 -14.41 20.63 -4.09
CA GLU A 73 -14.80 21.60 -5.13
C GLU A 73 -14.66 21.02 -6.55
N PHE A 74 -13.62 20.20 -6.77
CA PHE A 74 -13.31 19.56 -8.05
C PHE A 74 -13.90 18.15 -8.18
N SER A 75 -14.98 17.85 -7.45
CA SER A 75 -15.72 16.58 -7.58
C SER A 75 -16.15 16.28 -9.03
N LYS A 76 -16.31 14.99 -9.32
CA LYS A 76 -16.61 14.48 -10.66
C LYS A 76 -17.93 15.09 -11.17
N ASN A 77 -17.90 15.67 -12.36
CA ASN A 77 -19.09 16.09 -13.11
C ASN A 77 -18.91 15.77 -14.61
N SER A 78 -19.94 16.00 -15.42
CA SER A 78 -19.93 15.66 -16.85
C SER A 78 -18.91 16.44 -17.69
N GLY A 79 -18.48 17.63 -17.24
CA GLY A 79 -17.54 18.50 -17.96
C GLY A 79 -16.10 18.46 -17.44
N ARG A 80 -15.80 17.66 -16.42
CA ARG A 80 -14.46 17.56 -15.82
C ARG A 80 -13.79 16.25 -16.19
N HIS A 81 -12.53 16.35 -16.60
CA HIS A 81 -11.69 15.19 -16.91
C HIS A 81 -10.65 14.96 -15.81
N PRO A 82 -10.33 13.70 -15.49
CA PRO A 82 -9.25 13.40 -14.56
C PRO A 82 -7.91 13.89 -15.12
N CYS A 83 -7.08 14.46 -14.26
CA CYS A 83 -5.72 14.82 -14.64
C CYS A 83 -4.87 13.55 -14.83
N ALA A 84 -3.98 13.55 -15.82
CA ALA A 84 -2.98 12.50 -16.01
C ALA A 84 -1.85 12.52 -14.96
N SER A 85 -1.81 13.56 -14.13
CA SER A 85 -0.83 13.73 -13.06
C SER A 85 -1.38 13.30 -11.71
N SER A 86 -0.49 12.89 -10.81
CA SER A 86 -0.81 12.62 -9.40
C SER A 86 0.18 13.35 -8.51
N ILE A 87 -0.28 13.76 -7.32
CA ILE A 87 0.53 14.43 -6.31
C ILE A 87 0.61 13.52 -5.09
N SER A 88 1.81 13.33 -4.56
CA SER A 88 2.05 12.64 -3.30
C SER A 88 2.74 13.60 -2.35
N TRP A 89 2.18 13.75 -1.14
CA TRP A 89 2.81 14.52 -0.08
C TRP A 89 2.94 13.69 1.20
N CYS A 90 4.07 13.81 1.89
CA CYS A 90 4.33 13.17 3.17
C CYS A 90 5.03 14.15 4.11
N LYS A 91 4.65 14.16 5.39
CA LYS A 91 5.24 15.03 6.43
C LYS A 91 6.60 14.48 6.87
N ILE A 92 7.62 14.65 6.03
CA ILE A 92 9.01 14.27 6.27
C ILE A 92 9.93 15.49 6.05
N LYS A 93 11.15 15.44 6.60
CA LYS A 93 12.11 16.56 6.53
C LYS A 93 12.53 16.90 5.08
N ASP A 94 12.74 15.89 4.24
CA ASP A 94 13.24 16.04 2.88
C ASP A 94 12.22 15.60 1.83
N LYS A 95 12.11 16.35 0.72
CA LYS A 95 11.29 16.00 -0.46
C LYS A 95 9.87 15.54 -0.09
N CYS A 96 9.19 16.36 0.70
CA CYS A 96 7.86 16.09 1.20
C CYS A 96 6.80 16.00 0.10
N MET A 97 7.00 16.61 -1.08
CA MET A 97 6.04 16.61 -2.18
C MET A 97 6.67 16.09 -3.49
N GLU A 98 5.92 15.26 -4.22
CA GLU A 98 6.30 14.80 -5.55
C GLU A 98 5.08 14.83 -6.48
N VAL A 99 5.29 15.29 -7.71
CA VAL A 99 4.30 15.19 -8.79
C VAL A 99 4.74 14.10 -9.75
N ALA A 100 3.81 13.23 -10.11
CA ALA A 100 4.04 12.12 -11.02
C ALA A 100 3.13 12.22 -12.25
N VAL A 101 3.68 11.93 -13.42
CA VAL A 101 2.98 11.78 -14.70
C VAL A 101 3.28 10.39 -15.22
N GLU A 102 2.25 9.60 -15.50
CA GLU A 102 2.39 8.20 -15.96
C GLU A 102 3.32 7.34 -15.07
N GLY A 103 3.29 7.57 -13.75
CA GLY A 103 4.10 6.84 -12.77
C GLY A 103 5.57 7.26 -12.69
N LYS A 104 5.97 8.34 -13.38
CA LYS A 104 7.33 8.91 -13.36
C LYS A 104 7.31 10.31 -12.76
N ARG A 105 8.41 10.76 -12.16
CA ARG A 105 8.48 12.13 -11.63
C ARG A 105 8.28 13.14 -12.77
N GLN A 106 7.45 14.16 -12.54
CA GLN A 106 7.20 15.23 -13.50
C GLN A 106 8.51 16.00 -13.80
N GLY A 107 8.71 16.39 -15.06
CA GLY A 107 9.89 17.15 -15.50
C GLY A 107 11.17 16.32 -15.66
N VAL A 108 11.08 15.00 -15.54
CA VAL A 108 12.23 14.12 -15.78
C VAL A 108 12.59 14.09 -17.26
N THR A 109 13.86 14.36 -17.55
CA THR A 109 14.41 14.32 -18.91
C THR A 109 14.59 12.88 -19.40
N LYS A 110 14.62 12.67 -20.72
CA LYS A 110 14.92 11.34 -21.31
C LYS A 110 16.23 10.74 -20.78
N LYS A 111 17.24 11.59 -20.52
CA LYS A 111 18.53 11.20 -19.95
C LYS A 111 18.40 10.65 -18.52
N ASN A 112 17.50 11.22 -17.73
CA ASN A 112 17.36 10.92 -16.29
C ASN A 112 16.21 9.95 -15.98
N ILE A 113 15.52 9.43 -16.98
CA ILE A 113 14.30 8.62 -16.77
C ILE A 113 14.56 7.29 -16.07
N ASN A 114 15.76 6.72 -16.27
CA ASN A 114 16.17 5.45 -15.68
C ASN A 114 17.12 5.62 -14.48
N THR A 115 17.40 6.86 -14.06
CA THR A 115 18.30 7.16 -12.95
C THR A 115 17.55 7.28 -11.62
N SER A 116 18.27 7.40 -10.50
CA SER A 116 17.67 7.62 -9.19
C SER A 116 16.87 8.92 -9.10
N SER A 117 17.31 9.98 -9.79
CA SER A 117 16.62 11.28 -9.83
C SER A 117 15.28 11.22 -10.57
N GLY A 118 15.11 10.29 -11.52
CA GLY A 118 13.87 10.08 -12.24
C GLY A 118 12.75 9.37 -11.46
N ARG A 119 13.10 8.73 -10.34
CA ARG A 119 12.19 7.86 -9.57
C ARG A 119 11.39 8.67 -8.55
N LEU A 120 10.18 8.19 -8.27
CA LEU A 120 9.35 8.65 -7.14
C LEU A 120 9.81 7.95 -5.86
N ASN A 121 9.70 8.62 -4.71
CA ASN A 121 10.02 8.03 -3.41
C ASN A 121 9.07 6.89 -3.01
N ILE A 122 7.83 6.92 -3.51
CA ILE A 122 6.83 5.88 -3.26
C ILE A 122 6.95 4.65 -4.20
N CYS A 123 7.94 4.63 -5.10
CA CYS A 123 8.12 3.47 -5.99
C CYS A 123 8.69 2.27 -5.22
N LYS A 124 8.43 1.04 -5.70
CA LYS A 124 8.86 -0.19 -5.01
C LYS A 124 10.36 -0.21 -4.70
N LEU A 125 11.19 0.25 -5.64
CA LEU A 125 12.64 0.26 -5.48
C LEU A 125 13.06 1.15 -4.31
N ARG A 126 12.54 2.39 -4.22
CA ARG A 126 12.88 3.32 -3.14
C ARG A 126 12.35 2.84 -1.79
N LEU A 127 11.12 2.35 -1.73
CA LEU A 127 10.56 1.75 -0.51
C LEU A 127 11.37 0.53 -0.05
N PHE A 128 11.88 -0.27 -0.98
CA PHE A 128 12.73 -1.41 -0.64
C PHE A 128 14.11 -0.98 -0.14
N SER A 129 14.73 0.03 -0.76
CA SER A 129 15.98 0.60 -0.25
C SER A 129 15.83 1.09 1.19
N TYR A 130 14.75 1.83 1.51
CA TYR A 130 14.48 2.25 2.88
C TYR A 130 14.30 1.08 3.84
N PHE A 131 13.61 0.02 3.41
CA PHE A 131 13.48 -1.20 4.21
C PHE A 131 14.86 -1.81 4.51
N LYS A 132 15.74 -1.95 3.51
CA LYS A 132 17.11 -2.47 3.70
C LYS A 132 17.92 -1.59 4.66
N GLU A 133 17.90 -0.27 4.45
CA GLU A 133 18.59 0.70 5.31
C GLU A 133 18.17 0.58 6.77
N ILE A 134 16.87 0.43 7.04
CA ILE A 134 16.34 0.25 8.41
C ILE A 134 16.82 -1.08 9.01
N CYS A 135 16.80 -2.16 8.24
CA CYS A 135 17.23 -3.45 8.77
C CYS A 135 18.74 -3.49 9.07
N ASP A 136 19.55 -2.89 8.20
CA ASP A 136 20.99 -2.73 8.39
C ASP A 136 21.29 -1.88 9.63
N LEU A 137 20.59 -0.74 9.79
CA LEU A 137 20.79 0.18 10.92
C LEU A 137 20.50 -0.49 12.27
N HIS A 138 19.50 -1.36 12.33
CA HIS A 138 19.07 -2.01 13.56
C HIS A 138 19.59 -3.44 13.73
N ASN A 139 20.49 -3.91 12.85
CA ASN A 139 21.04 -5.28 12.84
C ASN A 139 19.95 -6.34 13.08
N LEU A 140 18.84 -6.24 12.34
CA LEU A 140 17.66 -7.03 12.65
C LEU A 140 17.90 -8.52 12.45
N GLU A 141 18.12 -9.21 13.57
CA GLU A 141 18.27 -10.65 13.71
C GLU A 141 17.10 -11.47 13.14
N VAL A 142 15.94 -10.85 12.89
CA VAL A 142 14.76 -11.53 12.30
C VAL A 142 15.10 -12.15 10.94
N ILE A 143 16.17 -11.68 10.29
CA ILE A 143 16.68 -12.22 9.02
C ILE A 143 17.94 -13.07 9.29
N LYS A 144 17.87 -13.94 10.30
CA LYS A 144 19.01 -14.69 10.88
C LYS A 144 19.82 -15.57 9.91
N ASN A 145 19.37 -15.76 8.68
CA ASN A 145 20.04 -16.55 7.64
C ASN A 145 19.93 -15.92 6.24
N CYS A 146 19.72 -14.61 6.14
CA CYS A 146 19.69 -13.97 4.83
C CYS A 146 20.41 -12.61 4.85
N ASP A 147 21.25 -12.40 3.86
CA ASP A 147 21.92 -11.14 3.65
C ASP A 147 20.96 -10.13 3.02
N ILE A 148 20.49 -9.19 3.85
CA ILE A 148 19.54 -8.14 3.46
C ILE A 148 20.11 -7.25 2.37
N LYS A 149 21.43 -7.10 2.28
CA LYS A 149 22.05 -6.25 1.27
C LYS A 149 21.88 -6.85 -0.13
N THR A 150 22.00 -8.17 -0.22
CA THR A 150 21.97 -8.91 -1.50
C THR A 150 20.61 -9.55 -1.82
N ILE A 151 19.66 -9.59 -0.89
CA ILE A 151 18.33 -10.13 -1.12
C ILE A 151 17.56 -9.33 -2.19
N CYS A 152 16.83 -10.03 -3.07
CA CYS A 152 15.94 -9.39 -4.02
C CYS A 152 14.59 -9.05 -3.37
N TYR A 153 13.84 -8.13 -3.99
CA TYR A 153 12.55 -7.64 -3.47
C TYR A 153 11.52 -8.73 -3.29
N LYS A 154 11.47 -9.69 -4.21
CA LYS A 154 10.57 -10.84 -4.13
C LYS A 154 10.87 -11.70 -2.91
N ASP A 155 12.13 -12.06 -2.71
CA ASP A 155 12.55 -12.94 -1.60
C ASP A 155 12.38 -12.24 -0.25
N ALA A 156 12.68 -10.94 -0.17
CA ALA A 156 12.42 -10.15 1.03
C ALA A 156 10.96 -10.18 1.45
N LYS A 157 10.02 -10.16 0.50
CA LYS A 157 8.60 -10.29 0.82
C LYS A 157 8.20 -11.69 1.28
N LEU A 158 8.95 -12.74 0.90
CA LEU A 158 8.68 -14.11 1.32
C LEU A 158 9.07 -14.38 2.77
N LEU A 159 9.98 -13.57 3.32
CA LEU A 159 10.34 -13.60 4.74
C LEU A 159 9.17 -13.24 5.66
N ALA A 160 8.19 -12.48 5.16
CA ALA A 160 6.97 -12.15 5.91
C ALA A 160 5.97 -13.32 5.91
N THR A 161 6.30 -14.40 6.62
CA THR A 161 5.54 -15.66 6.63
C THR A 161 4.09 -15.45 7.07
N ASP A 162 3.87 -14.79 8.21
CA ASP A 162 2.52 -14.61 8.76
C ASP A 162 1.64 -13.78 7.83
N TYR A 163 2.19 -12.71 7.24
CA TYR A 163 1.49 -11.90 6.25
C TYR A 163 1.15 -12.70 5.00
N LYS A 164 2.10 -13.50 4.49
CA LYS A 164 1.95 -14.33 3.29
C LYS A 164 0.88 -15.41 3.51
N ASP A 165 0.90 -16.07 4.65
CA ASP A 165 -0.02 -17.16 4.95
C ASP A 165 -1.45 -16.63 5.15
N ASN A 166 -1.59 -15.52 5.87
CA ASN A 166 -2.87 -14.83 5.97
C ASN A 166 -3.36 -14.27 4.63
N TRP A 167 -2.45 -13.82 3.76
CA TRP A 167 -2.81 -13.45 2.40
C TRP A 167 -3.32 -14.65 1.60
N ASN A 168 -2.70 -15.81 1.73
CA ASN A 168 -3.15 -17.04 1.06
C ASN A 168 -4.53 -17.50 1.56
N ILE A 169 -4.81 -17.36 2.86
CA ILE A 169 -6.15 -17.61 3.43
C ILE A 169 -7.16 -16.63 2.83
N LEU A 170 -6.90 -15.33 2.97
CA LEU A 170 -7.81 -14.27 2.53
C LEU A 170 -8.07 -14.32 1.02
N ARG A 171 -7.04 -14.62 0.23
CA ARG A 171 -7.12 -14.67 -1.23
C ARG A 171 -8.15 -15.69 -1.71
N LYS A 172 -8.33 -16.81 -1.00
CA LYS A 172 -9.32 -17.85 -1.35
C LYS A 172 -10.76 -17.32 -1.32
N SER A 173 -11.03 -16.29 -0.53
CA SER A 173 -12.36 -15.63 -0.47
C SER A 173 -12.63 -14.71 -1.66
N PHE A 174 -11.60 -14.37 -2.44
CA PHE A 174 -11.79 -13.64 -3.70
C PHE A 174 -12.00 -14.64 -4.83
N LYS A 175 -13.11 -14.49 -5.59
CA LYS A 175 -13.37 -15.33 -6.78
C LYS A 175 -12.19 -15.35 -7.75
N ILE A 176 -11.61 -14.17 -8.01
CA ILE A 176 -10.43 -13.98 -8.86
C ILE A 176 -9.59 -12.88 -8.23
N TRP A 177 -8.27 -13.09 -8.15
CA TRP A 177 -7.32 -12.04 -7.81
C TRP A 177 -6.22 -11.99 -8.87
N THR A 178 -6.16 -10.90 -9.62
CA THR A 178 -5.16 -10.69 -10.68
C THR A 178 -3.77 -10.53 -10.09
N ASN A 179 -2.78 -11.13 -10.78
CA ASN A 179 -1.37 -10.95 -10.45
C ASN A 179 -0.71 -10.11 -11.53
N LYS A 180 0.28 -9.33 -11.13
CA LYS A 180 1.25 -8.78 -12.09
C LYS A 180 2.27 -9.86 -12.44
N ASP A 181 2.95 -9.66 -13.56
CA ASP A 181 4.10 -10.49 -13.93
C ASP A 181 5.10 -10.59 -12.77
N ALA A 182 5.57 -11.81 -12.50
CA ALA A 182 6.52 -12.10 -11.44
C ALA A 182 7.86 -11.38 -11.66
N GLN A 183 8.26 -11.18 -12.92
CA GLN A 183 9.50 -10.48 -13.28
C GLN A 183 9.54 -9.05 -12.76
N LEU A 184 8.37 -8.41 -12.53
CA LEU A 184 8.27 -7.06 -11.95
C LEU A 184 8.56 -7.02 -10.44
N LEU A 185 8.93 -8.15 -9.84
CA LEU A 185 9.37 -8.29 -8.46
C LEU A 185 10.84 -8.72 -8.36
N ASP A 186 11.47 -9.10 -9.47
CA ASP A 186 12.83 -9.63 -9.52
C ASP A 186 13.83 -8.47 -9.72
N PHE A 187 14.03 -7.67 -8.67
CA PHE A 187 15.03 -6.60 -8.60
C PHE A 187 15.63 -6.50 -7.19
N PHE A 188 16.75 -5.79 -7.07
CA PHE A 188 17.56 -5.68 -5.85
C PHE A 188 17.46 -4.30 -5.19
#